data_AF-A0A3C1V327-F1
#
_entry.id   AF-A0A3C1V327-F1
#
_cell.length_a   1.000
_cell.length_b   1.000
_cell.length_c   1.000
_cell.angle_alpha   90.00
_cell.angle_beta   90.00
_cell.angle_gamma   90.00
#
_symmetry.space_group_name_H-M   'P 1'
#
loop_
_entity.id
_entity.type
_entity.pdbx_description
1 polymer ?
#
loop_
_entity_poly.entity_id
_entity_poly.type
_entity_poly.pdbx_seq_one_letter_code
_entity_poly.pdbx_strand_id
1 'polypeptide(L)'
;PLELYDMVGLDTAFYAGLVMANAIGDRIEASPVIPALVKAGWLGRKTGTGFYSYKSTGHDAKIESINEKLGDLIDPYRLAEQQMTDEQICDRLFLPMLLEALLVLDEGIVRDGCDVDLAVIHALGFPAFRGGVLAWGDSLGAAEVVHRLDQFSYLGPRMTPPARLLAHAESGRPFALVEERGNLLPKTT
;
A
#
# COMPACT_ATOMS: atom_id res chain seq x y z
N PRO A 1 5.31 8.57 1.20
CA PRO A 1 3.85 8.53 0.91
C PRO A 1 3.19 9.92 0.89
N LEU A 2 3.43 10.77 1.90
CA LEU A 2 2.71 12.06 2.05
C LEU A 2 2.88 13.01 0.85
N GLU A 3 4.10 13.15 0.34
CA GLU A 3 4.34 13.98 -0.85
C GLU A 3 3.59 13.47 -2.10
N LEU A 4 3.47 12.14 -2.25
CA LEU A 4 2.70 11.54 -3.34
C LEU A 4 1.21 11.87 -3.22
N TYR A 5 0.65 11.84 -2.01
CA TYR A 5 -0.74 12.27 -1.77
C TYR A 5 -0.95 13.74 -2.16
N ASP A 6 -0.04 14.63 -1.78
CA ASP A 6 -0.12 16.05 -2.16
C ASP A 6 0.07 16.25 -3.68
N MET A 7 0.86 15.41 -4.35
CA MET A 7 1.04 15.44 -5.80
C MET A 7 -0.22 14.98 -6.55
N VAL A 8 -0.82 13.85 -6.13
CA VAL A 8 -2.06 13.30 -6.69
C VAL A 8 -3.25 14.24 -6.45
N GLY A 9 -3.24 14.92 -5.30
CA GLY A 9 -4.33 15.76 -4.82
C GLY A 9 -5.13 15.04 -3.74
N LEU A 10 -5.29 15.70 -2.58
CA LEU A 10 -5.88 15.07 -1.40
C LEU A 10 -7.38 14.79 -1.55
N ASP A 11 -8.09 15.57 -2.37
CA ASP A 11 -9.48 15.31 -2.75
C ASP A 11 -9.61 14.13 -3.72
N THR A 12 -8.70 14.01 -4.69
CA THR A 12 -8.62 12.83 -5.57
C THR A 12 -8.40 11.57 -4.73
N ALA A 13 -7.45 11.63 -3.79
CA ALA A 13 -7.15 10.52 -2.90
C ALA A 13 -8.33 10.19 -1.95
N PHE A 14 -9.03 11.21 -1.44
CA PHE A 14 -10.24 11.02 -0.65
C PHE A 14 -11.33 10.29 -1.45
N TYR A 15 -11.61 10.74 -2.67
CA TYR A 15 -12.62 10.11 -3.52
C TYR A 15 -12.25 8.66 -3.89
N ALA A 16 -11.00 8.41 -4.27
CA ALA A 16 -10.50 7.05 -4.49
C ALA A 16 -10.65 6.18 -3.24
N GLY A 17 -10.32 6.72 -2.07
CA GLY A 17 -10.50 6.05 -0.79
C GLY A 17 -11.96 5.67 -0.50
N LEU A 18 -12.93 6.52 -0.84
CA LEU A 18 -14.35 6.20 -0.72
C LEU A 18 -14.78 5.05 -1.64
N VAL A 19 -14.28 5.03 -2.87
CA VAL A 19 -14.54 3.92 -3.81
C VAL A 19 -13.99 2.61 -3.25
N MET A 20 -12.75 2.63 -2.75
CA MET A 20 -12.13 1.44 -2.16
C MET A 20 -12.85 0.99 -0.88
N ALA A 21 -13.25 1.91 0.00
CA ALA A 21 -14.00 1.58 1.20
C ALA A 21 -15.38 0.95 0.90
N ASN A 22 -16.03 1.35 -0.18
CA ASN A 22 -17.28 0.71 -0.60
C ASN A 22 -17.06 -0.69 -1.20
N ALA A 23 -15.91 -0.94 -1.82
CA ALA A 23 -15.59 -2.21 -2.47
C ALA A 23 -15.03 -3.26 -1.50
N ILE A 24 -14.10 -2.86 -0.63
CA ILE A 24 -13.30 -3.73 0.25
C ILE A 24 -13.14 -3.14 1.67
N GLY A 25 -14.18 -2.44 2.15
CA GLY A 25 -14.14 -1.74 3.44
C GLY A 25 -14.04 -2.64 4.67
N ASP A 26 -14.27 -3.94 4.52
CA ASP A 26 -14.04 -4.94 5.56
C ASP A 26 -12.55 -5.10 5.92
N ARG A 27 -11.64 -4.77 4.99
CA ARG A 27 -10.19 -4.86 5.17
C ARG A 27 -9.44 -3.53 5.11
N ILE A 28 -10.13 -2.41 4.91
CA ILE A 28 -9.54 -1.06 4.93
C ILE A 28 -9.90 -0.33 6.22
N GLU A 29 -8.90 0.27 6.87
CA GLU A 29 -9.11 1.23 7.95
C GLU A 29 -8.92 2.66 7.45
N ALA A 30 -10.01 3.43 7.38
CA ALA A 30 -9.99 4.80 6.89
C ALA A 30 -9.37 5.76 7.90
N SER A 31 -8.45 6.61 7.44
CA SER A 31 -7.88 7.70 8.25
C SER A 31 -8.74 8.96 8.16
N PRO A 32 -9.03 9.65 9.29
CA PRO A 32 -9.76 10.92 9.29
C PRO A 32 -8.92 12.11 8.80
N VAL A 33 -7.59 11.94 8.65
CA VAL A 33 -6.66 13.02 8.29
C VAL A 33 -6.92 13.56 6.88
N ILE A 34 -7.08 12.68 5.89
CA ILE A 34 -7.33 13.10 4.50
C ILE A 34 -8.66 13.88 4.38
N PRO A 35 -9.80 13.40 4.91
CA PRO A 35 -11.03 14.19 4.96
C PRO A 35 -10.88 15.57 5.63
N ALA A 36 -10.11 15.65 6.73
CA ALA A 36 -9.88 16.91 7.43
C ALA A 36 -9.11 17.92 6.55
N LEU A 37 -8.07 17.46 5.85
CA LEU A 37 -7.30 18.28 4.91
C LEU A 37 -8.15 18.77 3.75
N VAL A 38 -8.96 17.89 3.17
CA VAL A 38 -9.90 18.23 2.08
C VAL A 38 -10.91 19.28 2.55
N LYS A 39 -11.48 19.12 3.74
CA LYS A 39 -12.43 20.08 4.33
C LYS A 39 -11.77 21.44 4.59
N ALA A 40 -10.48 21.47 4.91
CA ALA A 40 -9.70 22.70 5.08
C ALA A 40 -9.29 23.37 3.75
N GLY A 41 -9.59 22.73 2.60
CA GLY A 41 -9.17 23.21 1.28
C GLY A 41 -7.68 23.00 1.00
N TRP A 42 -7.00 22.18 1.78
CA TRP A 42 -5.59 21.84 1.60
C TRP A 42 -5.52 20.59 0.73
N LEU A 43 -5.39 20.81 -0.59
CA LEU A 43 -5.50 19.76 -1.60
C LEU A 43 -4.14 19.36 -2.20
N GLY A 44 -3.04 19.77 -1.58
CA GLY A 44 -1.68 19.49 -2.02
C GLY A 44 -1.14 20.50 -3.03
N ARG A 45 -0.35 20.04 -3.99
CA ARG A 45 0.37 20.89 -4.96
C ARG A 45 -0.55 21.80 -5.76
N LYS A 46 -1.78 21.39 -6.05
CA LYS A 46 -2.71 22.18 -6.86
C LYS A 46 -3.27 23.41 -6.15
N THR A 47 -3.31 23.39 -4.81
CA THR A 47 -3.72 24.53 -3.97
C THR A 47 -2.54 25.21 -3.28
N GLY A 48 -1.32 24.71 -3.48
CA GLY A 48 -0.10 25.22 -2.85
C GLY A 48 0.05 24.80 -1.38
N THR A 49 -0.86 23.98 -0.86
CA THR A 49 -0.85 23.56 0.54
C THR A 49 -1.57 22.23 0.73
N GLY A 50 -1.00 21.34 1.53
CA GLY A 50 -1.44 19.99 1.86
C GLY A 50 -0.79 19.53 3.18
N PHE A 51 -0.13 18.37 3.16
CA PHE A 51 0.84 18.01 4.20
C PHE A 51 2.04 18.97 4.20
N TYR A 52 2.43 19.45 3.03
CA TYR A 52 3.47 20.45 2.84
C TYR A 52 2.90 21.77 2.34
N SER A 53 3.66 22.85 2.55
CA SER A 53 3.48 24.12 1.85
C SER A 53 4.35 24.13 0.60
N TYR A 54 3.87 24.72 -0.49
CA TYR A 54 4.54 24.73 -1.78
C TYR A 54 4.78 26.16 -2.28
N LYS A 55 5.95 26.38 -2.89
CA LYS A 55 6.36 27.70 -3.43
C LYS A 55 5.50 28.21 -4.57
N SER A 56 4.76 27.31 -5.22
CA SER A 56 3.88 27.57 -6.34
C SER A 56 2.78 26.51 -6.38
N THR A 57 1.83 26.68 -7.30
CA THR A 57 0.78 25.68 -7.56
C THR A 57 1.07 24.88 -8.81
N GLY A 58 0.57 23.65 -8.88
CA GLY A 58 0.61 22.81 -10.08
C GLY A 58 1.59 21.65 -9.97
N HIS A 59 1.74 20.88 -11.04
CA HIS A 59 2.45 19.59 -11.02
C HIS A 59 3.91 19.71 -10.54
N ASP A 60 4.63 20.73 -11.00
CA ASP A 60 6.05 20.95 -10.72
C ASP A 60 6.32 21.75 -9.43
N ALA A 61 5.27 22.01 -8.64
CA ALA A 61 5.38 22.73 -7.38
C ALA A 61 6.40 22.07 -6.45
N LYS A 62 7.31 22.88 -5.90
CA LYS A 62 8.37 22.44 -4.99
C LYS A 62 7.96 22.69 -3.55
N ILE A 63 8.25 21.72 -2.69
CA ILE A 63 8.06 21.86 -1.24
C ILE A 63 8.87 23.07 -0.76
N GLU A 64 8.19 23.95 -0.04
CA GLU A 64 8.80 25.07 0.67
C GLU A 64 9.12 24.67 2.11
N SER A 65 8.13 24.12 2.80
CA SER A 65 8.20 23.73 4.21
C SER A 65 7.13 22.69 4.53
N ILE A 66 7.21 22.11 5.73
CA ILE A 66 6.07 21.42 6.33
C ILE A 66 4.97 22.47 6.56
N ASN A 67 3.71 22.12 6.31
CA ASN A 67 2.61 23.02 6.58
C ASN A 67 2.52 23.31 8.09
N GLU A 68 2.77 24.57 8.47
CA GLU A 68 2.84 24.99 9.88
C GLU A 68 1.51 24.81 10.62
N LYS A 69 0.38 24.84 9.91
CA LYS A 69 -0.96 24.66 10.47
C LYS A 69 -1.40 23.19 10.47
N LEU A 70 -0.56 22.28 9.98
CA LEU A 70 -0.88 20.86 9.90
C LEU A 70 -1.17 20.27 11.28
N GLY A 71 -0.33 20.60 12.27
CA GLY A 71 -0.46 20.13 13.66
C GLY A 71 -1.85 20.42 14.22
N ASP A 72 -2.26 21.69 14.20
CA ASP A 72 -3.56 22.15 14.70
C ASP A 72 -4.74 21.39 14.07
N LEU A 73 -4.63 21.05 12.78
CA LEU A 73 -5.69 20.35 12.05
C LEU A 73 -5.76 18.85 12.40
N ILE A 74 -4.61 18.19 12.58
CA ILE A 74 -4.56 16.74 12.75
C ILE A 74 -4.45 16.29 14.21
N ASP A 75 -4.14 17.20 15.13
CA ASP A 75 -4.01 16.93 16.57
C ASP A 75 -5.24 16.23 17.17
N PRO A 76 -6.50 16.54 16.80
CA PRO A 76 -7.67 15.79 17.28
C PRO A 76 -7.68 14.30 16.92
N TYR A 77 -6.92 13.90 15.89
CA TYR A 77 -6.82 12.51 15.42
C TYR A 77 -5.52 11.84 15.84
N ARG A 78 -4.67 12.54 16.60
CA ARG A 78 -3.36 12.06 16.99
C ARG A 78 -3.51 10.92 18.00
N LEU A 79 -2.96 9.76 17.63
CA LEU A 79 -2.84 8.63 18.55
C LEU A 79 -1.66 8.83 19.50
N ALA A 80 -1.64 8.03 20.58
CA ALA A 80 -0.50 8.01 21.50
C ALA A 80 0.80 7.76 20.72
N GLU A 81 1.84 8.55 21.05
CA GLU A 81 3.13 8.40 20.41
C GLU A 81 3.72 7.02 20.72
N GLN A 82 4.17 6.35 19.68
CA GLN A 82 4.81 5.04 19.76
C GLN A 82 6.20 5.14 19.16
N GLN A 83 7.20 4.63 19.88
CA GLN A 83 8.53 4.46 19.32
C GLN A 83 8.45 3.37 18.26
N MET A 84 8.82 3.72 17.04
CA MET A 84 8.83 2.82 15.89
C MET A 84 10.15 2.96 15.16
N THR A 85 10.71 1.83 14.74
CA THR A 85 11.88 1.81 13.87
C THR A 85 11.48 2.12 12.43
N ASP A 86 12.44 2.55 11.62
CA ASP A 86 12.24 2.74 10.18
C ASP A 86 11.77 1.46 9.49
N GLU A 87 12.24 0.29 9.95
CA GLU A 87 11.78 -1.02 9.47
C GLU A 87 10.30 -1.24 9.77
N GLN A 88 9.85 -0.94 11.00
CA GLN A 88 8.43 -1.07 11.36
C GLN A 88 7.55 -0.09 10.58
N ILE A 89 8.05 1.11 10.27
CA ILE A 89 7.36 2.06 9.40
C ILE A 89 7.23 1.48 7.98
N CYS A 90 8.31 0.89 7.45
CA CYS A 90 8.30 0.26 6.14
C CYS A 90 7.33 -0.93 6.10
N ASP A 91 7.37 -1.82 7.09
CA ASP A 91 6.48 -2.98 7.19
C ASP A 91 5.01 -2.55 7.22
N ARG A 92 4.66 -1.50 8.00
CA ARG A 92 3.29 -0.97 8.02
C ARG A 92 2.81 -0.38 6.70
N LEU A 93 3.72 0.00 5.81
CA LEU A 93 3.39 0.53 4.48
C LEU A 93 3.35 -0.57 3.42
N PHE A 94 4.30 -1.51 3.45
CA PHE A 94 4.51 -2.49 2.38
C PHE A 94 3.87 -3.85 2.66
N LEU A 95 3.74 -4.29 3.92
CA LEU A 95 3.06 -5.56 4.21
C LEU A 95 1.60 -5.55 3.73
N PRO A 96 0.77 -4.51 3.98
CA PRO A 96 -0.59 -4.48 3.43
C PRO A 96 -0.61 -4.51 1.90
N MET A 97 0.37 -3.88 1.23
CA MET A 97 0.50 -3.92 -0.22
C MET A 97 0.80 -5.34 -0.72
N LEU A 98 1.67 -6.08 -0.03
CA LEU A 98 1.94 -7.49 -0.29
C LEU A 98 0.69 -8.36 -0.05
N LEU A 99 -0.06 -8.11 1.01
CA LEU A 99 -1.28 -8.86 1.30
C LEU A 99 -2.34 -8.67 0.21
N GLU A 100 -2.58 -7.42 -0.23
CA GLU A 100 -3.49 -7.13 -1.34
C GLU A 100 -3.00 -7.74 -2.66
N ALA A 101 -1.69 -7.78 -2.91
CA ALA A 101 -1.13 -8.46 -4.09
C ALA A 101 -1.44 -9.96 -4.08
N LEU A 102 -1.38 -10.63 -2.92
CA LEU A 102 -1.75 -12.04 -2.78
C LEU A 102 -3.26 -12.25 -2.93
N LEU A 103 -4.09 -11.35 -2.39
CA LEU A 103 -5.55 -11.40 -2.54
C LEU A 103 -6.00 -11.24 -4.00
N VAL A 104 -5.40 -10.31 -4.74
CA VAL A 104 -5.67 -10.10 -6.18
C VAL A 104 -5.37 -11.36 -7.00
N LEU A 105 -4.37 -12.15 -6.59
CA LEU A 105 -4.09 -13.47 -7.19
C LEU A 105 -5.14 -14.52 -6.81
N ASP A 106 -5.60 -14.54 -5.54
CA ASP A 106 -6.66 -15.44 -5.09
C ASP A 106 -8.01 -15.15 -5.74
N GLU A 107 -8.31 -13.88 -5.97
CA GLU A 107 -9.52 -13.41 -6.65
C GLU A 107 -9.47 -13.62 -8.18
N GLY A 108 -8.32 -14.04 -8.72
CA GLY A 108 -8.15 -14.29 -10.15
C GLY A 108 -8.20 -13.03 -11.02
N ILE A 109 -8.00 -11.85 -10.43
CA ILE A 109 -7.98 -10.56 -11.13
C ILE A 109 -6.74 -10.48 -12.04
N VAL A 110 -5.62 -11.03 -11.58
CA VAL A 110 -4.36 -11.11 -12.33
C VAL A 110 -3.98 -12.58 -12.55
N ARG A 111 -3.31 -12.87 -13.66
CA ARG A 111 -3.01 -14.25 -14.08
C ARG A 111 -1.95 -14.91 -13.22
N ASP A 112 -0.89 -14.19 -12.89
CA ASP A 112 0.25 -14.68 -12.13
C ASP A 112 0.98 -13.54 -11.40
N GLY A 113 1.89 -13.91 -10.51
CA GLY A 113 2.64 -12.95 -9.69
C GLY A 113 3.61 -12.07 -10.50
N CYS A 114 4.09 -12.52 -11.66
CA CYS A 114 4.98 -11.74 -12.51
C CYS A 114 4.25 -10.51 -13.08
N ASP A 115 3.00 -10.69 -13.52
CA ASP A 115 2.16 -9.58 -13.95
C ASP A 115 1.95 -8.54 -12.82
N VAL A 116 1.77 -9.00 -11.57
CA VAL A 116 1.63 -8.10 -10.41
C VAL A 116 2.92 -7.31 -10.18
N ASP A 117 4.07 -7.99 -10.13
CA ASP A 117 5.37 -7.36 -9.89
C ASP A 117 5.74 -6.35 -10.97
N LEU A 118 5.53 -6.69 -12.25
CA LEU A 118 5.73 -5.77 -13.36
C LEU A 118 4.79 -4.57 -13.27
N ALA A 119 3.52 -4.78 -12.92
CA ALA A 119 2.55 -3.70 -12.79
C ALA A 119 2.95 -2.71 -11.68
N VAL A 120 3.34 -3.18 -10.49
CA VAL A 120 3.72 -2.27 -9.39
C VAL A 120 5.03 -1.53 -9.68
N ILE A 121 5.98 -2.15 -10.38
CA ILE A 121 7.21 -1.47 -10.81
C ILE A 121 6.88 -0.34 -11.80
N HIS A 122 6.11 -0.64 -12.84
CA HIS A 122 5.87 0.32 -13.93
C HIS A 122 4.79 1.36 -13.61
N ALA A 123 3.79 1.02 -12.82
CA ALA A 123 2.68 1.93 -12.50
C ALA A 123 2.91 2.72 -11.21
N LEU A 124 3.42 2.07 -10.16
CA LEU A 124 3.59 2.69 -8.83
C LEU A 124 5.03 3.14 -8.56
N GLY A 125 5.97 2.79 -9.45
CA GLY A 125 7.39 3.09 -9.27
C GLY A 125 8.04 2.26 -8.16
N PHE A 126 7.57 1.03 -7.93
CA PHE A 126 8.20 0.13 -6.96
C PHE A 126 9.68 -0.10 -7.34
N PRO A 127 10.63 -0.12 -6.40
CA PRO A 127 12.05 -0.21 -6.72
C PRO A 127 12.40 -1.47 -7.53
N ALA A 128 12.74 -1.28 -8.82
CA ALA A 128 12.98 -2.39 -9.75
C ALA A 128 14.08 -3.37 -9.29
N PHE A 129 15.10 -2.88 -8.58
CA PHE A 129 16.16 -3.73 -8.04
C PHE A 129 15.69 -4.66 -6.90
N ARG A 130 14.45 -4.50 -6.40
CA ARG A 130 13.79 -5.43 -5.47
C ARG A 130 12.87 -6.43 -6.15
N GLY A 131 12.75 -6.40 -7.48
CA GLY A 131 11.99 -7.38 -8.27
C GLY A 131 10.48 -7.19 -8.28
N GLY A 132 9.91 -6.36 -7.40
CA GLY A 132 8.47 -6.15 -7.26
C GLY A 132 8.02 -6.39 -5.82
N VAL A 133 6.71 -6.33 -5.57
CA VAL A 133 6.18 -6.50 -4.20
C VAL A 133 6.17 -7.97 -3.76
N LEU A 134 5.87 -8.91 -4.67
CA LEU A 134 5.91 -10.34 -4.40
C LEU A 134 7.35 -10.83 -4.31
N ALA A 135 8.22 -10.44 -5.25
CA ALA A 135 9.65 -10.75 -5.16
C ALA A 135 10.31 -10.16 -3.89
N TRP A 136 9.90 -8.97 -3.46
CA TRP A 136 10.31 -8.42 -2.16
C TRP A 136 9.80 -9.29 -1.00
N GLY A 137 8.53 -9.71 -1.03
CA GLY A 137 7.99 -10.66 -0.05
C GLY A 137 8.78 -11.98 0.00
N ASP A 138 9.19 -12.49 -1.16
CA ASP A 138 10.04 -13.69 -1.27
C ASP A 138 11.42 -13.52 -0.67
N SER A 139 11.99 -12.31 -0.75
CA SER A 139 13.26 -11.99 -0.11
C SER A 139 13.20 -12.00 1.42
N LEU A 140 12.02 -11.78 2.00
CA LEU A 140 11.76 -11.94 3.44
C LEU A 140 11.49 -13.42 3.79
N GLY A 141 10.69 -14.08 2.95
CA GLY A 141 10.18 -15.43 3.17
C GLY A 141 8.82 -15.43 3.88
N ALA A 142 7.91 -16.29 3.43
CA ALA A 142 6.52 -16.28 3.89
C ALA A 142 6.34 -16.47 5.40
N ALA A 143 7.14 -17.33 6.03
CA ALA A 143 7.10 -17.52 7.49
C ALA A 143 7.52 -16.26 8.26
N GLU A 144 8.52 -15.53 7.75
CA GLU A 144 8.96 -14.26 8.33
C GLU A 144 7.91 -13.17 8.13
N VAL A 145 7.26 -13.12 6.96
CA VAL A 145 6.13 -12.21 6.71
C VAL A 145 5.02 -12.44 7.73
N VAL A 146 4.63 -13.69 7.99
CA VAL A 146 3.63 -14.03 9.01
C VAL A 146 4.08 -13.58 10.40
N HIS A 147 5.36 -13.80 10.74
CA HIS A 147 5.91 -13.36 12.03
C HIS A 147 5.85 -11.83 12.20
N ARG A 148 6.18 -11.06 11.15
CA ARG A 148 6.08 -9.59 11.16
C ARG A 148 4.65 -9.10 11.30
N LEU A 149 3.69 -9.73 10.62
CA LEU A 149 2.27 -9.37 10.68
C LEU A 149 1.70 -9.53 12.10
N ASP A 150 2.12 -10.55 12.84
CA ASP A 150 1.66 -10.78 14.23
C ASP A 150 1.95 -9.57 15.13
N GLN A 151 3.11 -8.94 14.95
CA GLN A 151 3.52 -7.72 15.67
C GLN A 151 2.60 -6.53 15.37
N PHE A 152 1.88 -6.55 14.26
CA PHE A 152 0.99 -5.48 13.79
C PHE A 152 -0.49 -5.87 13.82
N SER A 153 -0.86 -6.99 14.43
CA SER A 153 -2.25 -7.48 14.54
C SER A 153 -3.21 -6.45 15.15
N TYR A 154 -2.72 -5.58 16.03
CA TYR A 154 -3.49 -4.47 16.62
C TYR A 154 -3.96 -3.42 15.60
N LEU A 155 -3.39 -3.40 14.40
CA LEU A 155 -3.80 -2.52 13.28
C LEU A 155 -5.00 -3.07 12.50
N GLY A 156 -5.57 -4.19 12.95
CA GLY A 156 -6.85 -4.71 12.47
C GLY A 156 -6.77 -5.49 11.15
N PRO A 157 -7.90 -5.60 10.44
CA PRO A 157 -8.06 -6.48 9.27
C PRO A 157 -7.00 -6.34 8.18
N ARG A 158 -6.46 -5.13 7.94
CA ARG A 158 -5.41 -4.88 6.94
C ARG A 158 -4.09 -5.61 7.20
N MET A 159 -3.89 -6.16 8.40
CA MET A 159 -2.72 -6.97 8.77
C MET A 159 -3.05 -8.46 8.88
N THR A 160 -4.25 -8.88 8.47
CA THR A 160 -4.65 -10.29 8.55
C THR A 160 -4.02 -11.08 7.41
N PRO A 161 -3.23 -12.13 7.67
CA PRO A 161 -2.60 -12.92 6.63
C PRO A 161 -3.67 -13.66 5.80
N PRO A 162 -3.67 -13.55 4.45
CA PRO A 162 -4.56 -14.31 3.59
C PRO A 162 -4.18 -15.80 3.61
N ALA A 163 -5.13 -16.67 3.27
CA ALA A 163 -4.91 -18.12 3.27
C ALA A 163 -3.73 -18.55 2.38
N ARG A 164 -3.54 -17.89 1.23
CA ARG A 164 -2.38 -18.09 0.35
C ARG A 164 -1.06 -17.87 1.10
N LEU A 165 -0.92 -16.79 1.85
CA LEU A 165 0.31 -16.50 2.62
C LEU A 165 0.62 -17.63 3.60
N LEU A 166 -0.39 -18.11 4.33
CA LEU A 166 -0.22 -19.22 5.27
C LEU A 166 0.21 -20.51 4.56
N ALA A 167 -0.39 -20.81 3.41
CA ALA A 167 0.02 -21.96 2.60
C ALA A 167 1.48 -21.86 2.12
N HIS A 168 1.93 -20.67 1.69
CA HIS A 168 3.33 -20.44 1.33
C HIS A 168 4.27 -20.57 2.54
N ALA A 169 3.85 -20.13 3.72
CA ALA A 169 4.62 -20.27 4.96
C ALA A 169 4.77 -21.74 5.36
N GLU A 170 3.72 -22.55 5.21
CA GLU A 170 3.75 -23.99 5.46
C GLU A 170 4.60 -24.75 4.42
N SER A 171 4.48 -24.40 3.14
CA SER A 171 5.16 -25.12 2.07
C SER A 171 6.59 -24.65 1.78
N GLY A 172 6.99 -23.47 2.27
CA GLY A 172 8.26 -22.83 1.96
C GLY A 172 8.42 -22.42 0.49
N ARG A 173 7.31 -22.27 -0.25
CA ARG A 173 7.34 -21.92 -1.68
C ARG A 173 7.29 -20.41 -1.82
N PRO A 174 8.05 -19.81 -2.76
CA PRO A 174 7.94 -18.38 -3.05
C PRO A 174 6.57 -18.00 -3.65
N PHE A 175 6.18 -16.75 -3.48
CA PHE A 175 4.99 -16.08 -4.01
C PHE A 175 5.08 -15.88 -5.53
N ALA A 176 6.24 -15.46 -6.04
CA ALA A 176 6.44 -15.13 -7.46
C ALA A 176 6.66 -16.36 -8.35
N LEU A 177 6.51 -17.58 -7.81
CA LEU A 177 6.63 -18.81 -8.58
C LEU A 177 5.55 -18.85 -9.67
N VAL A 178 5.99 -18.83 -10.92
CA VAL A 178 5.11 -19.12 -12.06
C VAL A 178 4.91 -20.63 -12.08
N GLU A 179 3.71 -21.10 -11.74
CA GLU A 179 3.37 -22.51 -11.94
C GLU A 179 3.39 -22.81 -13.45
N GLU A 180 4.24 -23.75 -13.86
CA GLU A 180 4.20 -24.26 -15.23
C GLU A 180 2.80 -24.82 -15.47
N ARG A 181 2.03 -24.18 -16.37
CA ARG A 181 0.76 -24.75 -16.83
C ARG A 181 1.08 -26.10 -17.46
N GLY A 182 0.77 -27.18 -16.74
CA GLY A 182 0.80 -28.52 -17.30
C GLY A 182 0.06 -28.51 -18.65
N ASN A 183 0.74 -28.96 -19.70
CA ASN A 183 0.26 -29.03 -21.07
C ASN A 183 -1.26 -29.29 -21.16
N LEU A 184 -2.04 -28.23 -21.33
CA LEU A 184 -3.42 -28.30 -21.84
C LEU A 184 -3.36 -28.39 -23.38
N LEU A 185 -2.60 -29.35 -23.89
CA LEU A 185 -2.83 -29.85 -25.23
C LEU A 185 -3.72 -31.09 -25.07
N PRO A 186 -4.93 -31.12 -25.64
CA PRO A 186 -5.70 -32.34 -25.68
C PRO A 186 -4.83 -33.38 -26.39
N LYS A 187 -4.63 -34.54 -25.75
CA LYS A 187 -4.09 -35.71 -26.43
C LYS A 187 -5.09 -36.07 -27.53
N THR A 188 -4.86 -35.57 -28.73
CA THR A 188 -5.49 -36.09 -29.94
C THR A 188 -5.00 -37.53 -30.11
N THR A 189 -5.99 -38.40 -30.20
CA THR A 189 -5.99 -39.86 -30.42
C THR A 189 -4.90 -40.39 -31.33
#